data_AF-A0A917HQQ1-F1
#
_entry.id   AF-A0A917HQQ1-F1
#
_cell.length_a   1.000
_cell.length_b   1.000
_cell.length_c   1.000
_cell.angle_alpha   90.00
_cell.angle_beta   90.00
_cell.angle_gamma   90.00
#
_symmetry.space_group_name_H-M   'P 1'
#
loop_
_entity.id
_entity.type
_entity.pdbx_description
1 polymer ?
#
loop_
_entity_poly.entity_id
_entity_poly.type
_entity_poly.pdbx_seq_one_letter_code
_entity_poly.pdbx_strand_id
1 'polypeptide(L)'
;MLDTLPYCHSHYIPIRDIPKWDFTVNEETFLIHLNKAEKYEAKKRLGERLRAARALRNLTQVEVAAALGQPQSYMSKRESGDRETTAVELQEFMRFYELPLDFFWVI
;
A
#
# COMPACT_ATOMS: atom_id res chain seq x y z
N MET A 1 -22.52 24.89 37.06
CA MET A 1 -23.66 24.54 36.19
C MET A 1 -23.16 24.63 34.77
N LEU A 2 -23.41 23.59 33.98
CA LEU A 2 -22.70 23.22 32.76
C LEU A 2 -22.75 24.28 31.66
N ASP A 3 -21.60 24.58 31.07
CA ASP A 3 -21.44 25.26 29.79
C ASP A 3 -22.07 24.43 28.67
N THR A 4 -23.13 24.94 28.05
CA THR A 4 -23.67 24.39 26.81
C THR A 4 -23.07 25.15 25.63
N LEU A 5 -21.96 24.65 25.08
CA LEU A 5 -21.50 25.05 23.75
C LEU A 5 -22.61 24.78 22.72
N PRO A 6 -22.99 25.75 21.88
CA PRO A 6 -24.00 25.52 20.86
C PRO A 6 -23.44 24.57 19.80
N TYR A 7 -24.16 23.48 19.61
CA TYR A 7 -24.04 22.47 18.57
C TYR A 7 -23.58 23.08 17.22
N CYS A 8 -22.44 22.62 16.70
CA CYS A 8 -21.94 23.00 15.38
C CYS A 8 -22.91 22.48 14.31
N HIS A 9 -23.65 23.38 13.67
CA HIS A 9 -24.57 23.02 12.59
C HIS A 9 -23.75 22.59 11.37
N SER A 10 -23.82 21.29 11.08
CA SER A 10 -23.38 20.69 9.82
C SER A 10 -24.06 21.42 8.66
N HIS A 11 -23.36 22.38 8.05
CA HIS A 11 -23.76 22.96 6.78
C HIS A 11 -23.60 21.87 5.71
N TYR A 12 -24.70 21.23 5.34
CA TYR A 12 -24.74 20.30 4.22
C TYR A 12 -24.56 21.11 2.93
N ILE A 13 -23.34 21.11 2.38
CA ILE A 13 -23.10 21.61 1.03
C ILE A 13 -23.61 20.51 0.08
N PRO A 14 -24.64 20.75 -0.74
CA PRO A 14 -25.10 19.74 -1.68
C PRO A 14 -23.99 19.45 -2.70
N ILE A 15 -23.83 18.19 -3.11
CA ILE A 15 -22.75 17.72 -4.01
C ILE A 15 -22.62 18.56 -5.29
N ARG A 16 -23.73 19.16 -5.74
CA ARG A 16 -23.85 20.00 -6.95
C ARG A 16 -23.19 21.38 -6.81
N ASP A 17 -23.11 21.86 -5.57
CA ASP A 17 -22.58 23.18 -5.19
C ASP A 17 -21.18 23.05 -4.56
N ILE A 18 -20.66 21.82 -4.43
CA ILE A 18 -19.23 21.61 -4.28
C ILE A 18 -18.61 22.16 -5.57
N PRO A 19 -17.75 23.20 -5.51
CA PRO A 19 -17.03 23.64 -6.68
C PRO A 19 -16.37 22.41 -7.27
N LYS A 20 -16.72 22.07 -8.51
CA LYS A 20 -15.96 21.11 -9.31
C LYS A 20 -14.60 21.77 -9.49
N TRP A 21 -13.72 21.54 -8.50
CA TRP A 21 -12.39 22.09 -8.41
C TRP A 21 -11.83 22.06 -9.81
N ASP A 22 -11.60 23.24 -10.35
CA ASP A 22 -11.17 23.45 -11.71
C ASP A 22 -9.69 23.07 -11.76
N PHE A 23 -9.44 21.76 -11.70
CA PHE A 23 -8.13 21.18 -11.92
C PHE A 23 -7.90 21.26 -13.42
N THR A 24 -7.54 22.45 -13.90
CA THR A 24 -6.49 22.47 -14.91
C THR A 24 -5.28 21.82 -14.24
N VAL A 25 -5.18 20.49 -14.38
CA VAL A 25 -4.00 19.76 -13.91
C VAL A 25 -2.82 20.42 -14.61
N ASN A 26 -2.06 21.23 -13.86
CA ASN A 26 -0.82 21.76 -14.38
C ASN A 26 0.09 20.56 -14.72
N GLU A 27 1.03 20.77 -15.64
CA GLU A 27 1.94 19.71 -16.10
C GLU A 27 2.62 19.00 -14.92
N GLU A 28 2.99 19.74 -13.87
CA GLU A 28 3.58 19.19 -12.64
C GLU A 28 2.63 18.22 -11.91
N THR A 29 1.35 18.55 -11.80
CA THR A 29 0.32 17.73 -11.16
C THR A 29 0.11 16.46 -11.97
N PHE A 30 0.06 16.56 -13.30
CA PHE A 30 -0.03 15.38 -14.17
C PHE A 30 1.17 14.44 -13.98
N LEU A 31 2.38 14.97 -13.96
CA LEU A 31 3.61 14.21 -13.73
C LEU A 31 3.63 13.55 -12.33
N ILE A 32 3.16 14.23 -11.29
CA ILE A 32 3.02 13.63 -9.95
C ILE A 32 2.06 12.43 -9.98
N HIS A 33 0.94 12.53 -10.69
CA HIS A 33 -0.02 11.44 -10.81
C HIS A 33 0.54 10.25 -11.61
N LEU A 34 1.28 10.53 -12.69
CA LEU A 34 1.98 9.48 -13.46
C LEU A 34 3.03 8.76 -12.60
N ASN A 35 3.92 9.50 -11.92
CA ASN A 35 4.90 8.92 -11.00
C ASN A 35 4.24 8.08 -9.90
N LYS A 36 3.07 8.52 -9.42
CA LYS A 36 2.30 7.78 -8.42
C LYS A 36 1.75 6.47 -8.99
N ALA A 37 1.28 6.47 -10.24
CA ALA A 37 0.79 5.28 -10.93
C ALA A 37 1.92 4.28 -11.19
N GLU A 38 3.07 4.74 -11.68
CA GLU A 38 4.27 3.91 -11.88
C GLU A 38 4.74 3.30 -10.55
N LYS A 39 4.81 4.12 -9.49
CA LYS A 39 5.15 3.65 -8.15
C LYS A 39 4.15 2.61 -7.63
N TYR A 40 2.86 2.80 -7.89
CA TYR A 40 1.83 1.83 -7.51
C TYR A 40 2.01 0.50 -8.23
N GLU A 41 2.31 0.53 -9.53
CA GLU A 41 2.54 -0.67 -10.32
C GLU A 41 3.79 -1.43 -9.85
N ALA A 42 4.88 -0.71 -9.54
CA ALA A 42 6.09 -1.30 -8.97
C ALA A 42 5.82 -2.01 -7.63
N LYS A 43 5.03 -1.39 -6.73
CA LYS A 43 4.61 -2.01 -5.46
C LYS A 43 3.81 -3.30 -5.68
N LYS A 44 2.89 -3.27 -6.63
CA LYS A 44 2.06 -4.43 -6.96
C LYS A 44 2.90 -5.57 -7.50
N ARG A 45 3.82 -5.31 -8.44
CA ARG A 45 4.75 -6.32 -8.97
C ARG A 45 5.64 -6.91 -7.88
N LEU A 46 6.13 -6.09 -6.94
CA LEU A 46 6.88 -6.60 -5.78
C LEU A 46 6.02 -7.53 -4.92
N GLY A 47 4.76 -7.17 -4.67
CA GLY A 47 3.78 -8.02 -3.98
C GLY A 47 3.56 -9.37 -4.68
N GLU A 48 3.49 -9.37 -6.00
CA GLU A 48 3.40 -10.59 -6.81
C GLU A 48 4.66 -11.45 -6.70
N ARG A 49 5.86 -10.85 -6.68
CA ARG A 49 7.12 -11.58 -6.42
C ARG A 49 7.13 -12.22 -5.03
N LEU A 50 6.68 -11.50 -3.99
CA LEU A 50 6.54 -12.06 -2.64
C LEU A 50 5.56 -13.25 -2.61
N ARG A 51 4.43 -13.13 -3.31
CA ARG A 51 3.48 -14.25 -3.45
C ARG A 51 4.10 -15.44 -4.17
N ALA A 52 4.87 -15.20 -5.22
CA ALA A 52 5.58 -16.26 -5.95
C ALA A 52 6.62 -16.96 -5.05
N ALA A 53 7.42 -16.19 -4.30
CA ALA A 53 8.38 -16.75 -3.33
C ALA A 53 7.68 -17.65 -2.30
N ARG A 54 6.53 -17.21 -1.78
CA ARG A 54 5.71 -17.99 -0.88
C ARG A 54 5.20 -19.29 -1.51
N ALA A 55 4.67 -19.20 -2.73
CA ALA A 55 4.14 -20.35 -3.47
C ALA A 55 5.23 -21.37 -3.80
N LEU A 56 6.45 -20.93 -4.14
CA LEU A 56 7.60 -21.82 -4.36
C LEU A 56 7.95 -22.67 -3.13
N ARG A 57 7.67 -22.15 -1.93
CA ARG A 57 7.86 -22.88 -0.67
C ARG A 57 6.60 -23.59 -0.16
N ASN A 58 5.51 -23.57 -0.93
CA ASN A 58 4.20 -24.15 -0.58
C ASN A 58 3.63 -23.65 0.76
N LEU A 59 3.90 -22.38 1.10
CA LEU A 59 3.42 -21.78 2.35
C LEU A 59 2.13 -20.99 2.13
N THR A 60 1.31 -20.91 3.17
CA THR A 60 0.15 -20.01 3.26
C THR A 60 0.57 -18.65 3.83
N GLN A 61 -0.25 -17.61 3.62
CA GLN A 61 0.02 -16.29 4.19
C GLN A 61 0.09 -16.31 5.72
N VAL A 62 -0.71 -17.18 6.37
CA VAL A 62 -0.75 -17.34 7.83
C VAL A 62 0.57 -17.91 8.33
N GLU A 63 1.10 -18.94 7.68
CA GLU A 63 2.36 -19.60 8.08
C GLU A 63 3.55 -18.65 7.94
N VAL A 64 3.63 -17.89 6.85
CA VAL A 64 4.70 -16.89 6.68
C VAL A 64 4.58 -15.79 7.73
N ALA A 65 3.37 -15.26 7.94
CA ALA A 65 3.16 -14.21 8.93
C ALA A 65 3.55 -14.69 10.33
N ALA A 66 3.15 -15.91 10.72
CA ALA A 66 3.50 -16.51 12.00
C ALA A 66 5.02 -16.69 12.15
N ALA A 67 5.71 -17.16 11.11
CA ALA A 67 7.16 -17.33 11.13
C ALA A 67 7.92 -16.00 11.26
N LEU A 68 7.35 -14.90 10.77
CA LEU A 68 7.90 -13.55 10.90
C LEU A 68 7.40 -12.80 12.15
N GLY A 69 6.60 -13.43 13.01
CA GLY A 69 6.03 -12.78 14.20
C GLY A 69 5.04 -11.66 13.87
N GLN A 70 4.36 -11.74 12.72
CA GLN A 70 3.44 -10.73 12.19
C GLN A 70 2.00 -11.28 12.10
N PRO A 71 0.98 -10.41 12.09
CA PRO A 71 -0.40 -10.84 11.79
C PRO A 71 -0.56 -11.22 10.31
N GLN A 72 -1.50 -12.11 9.95
CA GLN A 72 -1.74 -12.50 8.54
C GLN A 72 -2.05 -11.28 7.63
N SER A 73 -2.69 -10.24 8.18
CA SER A 73 -2.95 -8.99 7.45
C SER A 73 -1.68 -8.27 6.99
N TYR A 74 -0.55 -8.48 7.66
CA TYR A 74 0.77 -8.02 7.23
C TYR A 74 1.11 -8.61 5.86
N MET A 75 1.09 -9.95 5.74
CA MET A 75 1.40 -10.64 4.48
C MET A 75 0.38 -10.32 3.38
N SER A 76 -0.91 -10.28 3.73
CA SER A 76 -1.95 -9.92 2.75
C SER A 76 -1.72 -8.55 2.12
N LYS A 77 -1.34 -7.54 2.92
CA LYS A 77 -1.13 -6.16 2.44
C LYS A 77 0.16 -5.98 1.65
N ARG A 78 1.19 -6.78 1.95
CA ARG A 78 2.44 -6.81 1.18
C ARG A 78 2.22 -7.45 -0.18
N GLU A 79 1.54 -8.60 -0.21
CA GLU A 79 1.25 -9.31 -1.47
C GLU A 79 0.25 -8.59 -2.39
N SER A 80 -0.64 -7.75 -1.84
CA SER A 80 -1.55 -6.95 -2.65
C SER A 80 -0.94 -5.63 -3.14
N GLY A 81 0.21 -5.21 -2.58
CA GLY A 81 0.79 -3.88 -2.82
C GLY A 81 0.10 -2.74 -2.06
N ASP A 82 -0.87 -3.04 -1.19
CA ASP A 82 -1.55 -2.04 -0.33
C ASP A 82 -0.55 -1.33 0.61
N ARG A 83 0.47 -2.06 1.07
CA ARG A 83 1.56 -1.48 1.86
C ARG A 83 2.92 -1.69 1.20
N GLU A 84 3.71 -0.62 1.17
CA GLU A 84 5.07 -0.56 0.62
C GLU A 84 6.08 -1.32 1.48
N THR A 85 6.72 -2.34 0.91
CA THR A 85 7.76 -3.13 1.58
C THR A 85 9.04 -2.30 1.69
N THR A 86 9.53 -2.11 2.90
CA THR A 86 10.80 -1.40 3.13
C THR A 86 12.00 -2.29 2.79
N ALA A 87 13.18 -1.70 2.62
CA ALA A 87 14.40 -2.46 2.31
C ALA A 87 14.77 -3.47 3.42
N VAL A 88 14.52 -3.14 4.68
CA VAL A 88 14.78 -4.04 5.83
C VAL A 88 13.85 -5.25 5.80
N GLU A 89 12.55 -5.02 5.59
CA GLU A 89 11.58 -6.11 5.44
C GLU A 89 11.86 -6.96 4.20
N LEU A 90 12.28 -6.35 3.09
CA LEU A 90 12.69 -7.09 1.90
C LEU A 90 13.87 -8.02 2.21
N GLN A 91 14.85 -7.54 2.97
CA GLN A 91 15.98 -8.36 3.40
C GLN A 91 15.54 -9.52 4.31
N GLU A 92 14.54 -9.30 5.17
CA GLU A 92 13.93 -10.38 5.96
C GLU A 92 13.26 -11.43 5.08
N PHE A 93 12.48 -11.02 4.07
CA PHE A 93 11.89 -11.94 3.10
C PHE A 93 12.94 -12.70 2.30
N MET A 94 14.01 -12.04 1.86
CA MET A 94 15.12 -12.69 1.16
C MET A 94 15.77 -13.79 2.01
N ARG A 95 16.02 -13.51 3.29
CA ARG A 95 16.56 -14.51 4.22
C ARG A 95 15.57 -15.64 4.49
N PHE A 96 14.30 -15.30 4.71
CA PHE A 96 13.26 -16.27 5.02
C PHE A 96 12.99 -17.25 3.87
N TYR A 97 12.91 -16.74 2.64
CA TYR A 97 12.69 -17.57 1.45
C TYR A 97 13.97 -18.12 0.83
N GLU A 98 15.14 -17.70 1.32
CA GLU A 98 16.47 -17.99 0.78
C GLU A 98 16.57 -17.66 -0.73
N LEU A 99 16.06 -16.49 -1.12
CA LEU A 99 16.05 -16.01 -2.50
C LEU A 99 16.91 -14.75 -2.64
N PRO A 100 17.64 -14.59 -3.77
CA PRO A 100 18.45 -13.41 -4.01
C PRO A 100 17.60 -12.16 -4.29
N LEU A 101 18.21 -10.98 -4.14
CA LEU A 101 17.54 -9.69 -4.40
C LEU A 101 16.96 -9.62 -5.82
N ASP A 102 17.69 -10.15 -6.79
CA ASP A 102 17.32 -10.18 -8.21
C ASP A 102 15.95 -10.83 -8.44
N PHE A 103 15.53 -11.76 -7.57
CA PHE A 103 14.21 -12.36 -7.66
C PHE A 103 13.09 -11.34 -7.37
N PHE A 104 13.34 -10.40 -6.47
CA PHE A 104 12.39 -9.38 -6.02
C PHE A 104 12.51 -8.07 -6.76
N TRP A 105 13.54 -7.91 -7.59
CA TRP A 105 13.78 -6.70 -8.35
C TRP A 105 12.66 -6.45 -9.38
N VAL A 106 12.12 -5.23 -9.38
CA VAL A 106 11.02 -4.80 -10.24
C VAL A 106 11.41 -3.46 -10.86
N ILE A 107 11.69 -3.49 -12.17
CA ILE A 107 11.84 -2.32 -13.04
C ILE A 107 10.55 -2.17 -13.85
#